data_AF-A0A936SF51-F1
#
_entry.id   AF-A0A936SF51-F1
#
_cell.length_a   1.000
_cell.length_b   1.000
_cell.length_c   1.000
_cell.angle_alpha   90.00
_cell.angle_beta   90.00
_cell.angle_gamma   90.00
#
_symmetry.space_group_name_H-M   'P 1'
#
loop_
_entity.id
_entity.type
_entity.pdbx_description
1 polymer ?
#
loop_
_entity_poly.entity_id
_entity_poly.type
_entity_poly.pdbx_seq_one_letter_code
_entity_poly.pdbx_strand_id
1 'polypeptide(L)' 'MFTKPEVRKELEKFVRVRLYTDGDGEPYQGFQRMQEQRFGTVALPLYAIVTPGDEVVATFAGLTRDQSEYIAFLRK' A
#
# COMPACT_ATOMS: atom_id res chain seq x y z
N MET A 1 1.69 13.71 -1.64
CA MET A 1 2.84 12.86 -1.27
C MET A 1 3.64 12.43 -2.50
N PHE A 2 3.01 11.73 -3.45
CA PHE A 2 3.70 11.09 -4.60
C PHE A 2 4.37 12.01 -5.62
N THR A 3 3.98 13.28 -5.70
CA THR A 3 4.60 14.27 -6.59
C THR A 3 5.94 14.79 -6.08
N LYS A 4 6.26 14.57 -4.79
CA LYS A 4 7.51 15.04 -4.19
C LYS A 4 8.70 14.26 -4.75
N PRO A 5 9.79 14.92 -5.19
CA PRO A 5 10.92 14.27 -5.88
C PRO A 5 11.51 13.08 -5.11
N GLU A 6 11.75 13.24 -3.81
CA GLU A 6 12.37 12.17 -3.01
C GLU A 6 11.46 10.96 -2.83
N VAL A 7 10.15 11.17 -2.71
CA VAL A 7 9.18 10.07 -2.64
C VAL A 7 9.13 9.34 -3.98
N ARG A 8 9.15 10.08 -5.10
CA ARG A 8 9.18 9.49 -6.44
C ARG A 8 10.42 8.61 -6.64
N LYS A 9 11.60 9.10 -6.25
CA LYS A 9 12.87 8.37 -6.35
C LYS A 9 12.84 7.03 -5.60
N GLU A 10 12.26 6.99 -4.41
CA GLU A 10 12.12 5.72 -3.67
C GLU A 10 11.09 4.80 -4.34
N LEU A 11 9.95 5.34 -4.81
CA LEU A 11 8.91 4.58 -5.50
C LEU A 11 9.37 3.95 -6.83
N GLU A 12 10.36 4.53 -7.51
CA GLU A 12 10.95 3.99 -8.75
C GLU A 12 11.67 2.65 -8.54
N LYS A 13 11.98 2.28 -7.28
CA LYS A 13 12.57 0.99 -6.93
C LYS A 13 11.55 -0.15 -6.85
N PHE A 14 10.26 0.16 -6.92
CA PHE A 14 9.17 -0.79 -6.74
C PHE A 14 8.41 -1.04 -8.05
N VAL A 15 7.89 -2.26 -8.18
CA VAL A 15 6.76 -2.52 -9.09
C VAL A 15 5.50 -2.00 -8.41
N ARG A 16 4.91 -0.93 -8.96
CA ARG A 16 3.79 -0.22 -8.34
C ARG A 16 2.47 -0.78 -8.84
N VAL A 17 1.63 -1.22 -7.90
CA VAL A 17 0.28 -1.71 -8.15
C VAL A 17 -0.73 -0.91 -7.33
N ARG A 18 -1.98 -0.89 -7.80
CA ARG A 18 -3.11 -0.28 -7.08
C ARG A 18 -4.31 -1.21 -7.19
N LEU A 19 -4.97 -1.45 -6.06
CA LEU A 19 -6.18 -2.25 -5.96
C LEU A 19 -7.26 -1.43 -5.25
N TYR A 20 -8.47 -1.44 -5.79
CA TYR A 20 -9.64 -0.82 -5.19
C TYR A 20 -10.42 -1.89 -4.43
N THR A 21 -10.79 -1.62 -3.18
CA THR A 21 -11.45 -2.60 -2.28
C THR A 21 -12.76 -2.09 -1.70
N ASP A 22 -13.18 -0.88 -2.10
CA ASP A 22 -14.35 -0.14 -1.64
C ASP A 22 -15.45 -0.01 -2.72
N GLY A 23 -15.32 -0.73 -3.83
CA GLY A 23 -16.35 -0.77 -4.87
C GLY A 23 -17.51 -1.70 -4.52
N ASP A 24 -18.63 -1.53 -5.22
CA ASP A 24 -19.83 -2.35 -5.05
C ASP A 24 -19.76 -3.67 -5.83
N GLY A 25 -20.14 -4.77 -5.17
CA GLY A 25 -20.21 -6.10 -5.78
C GLY A 25 -18.85 -6.75 -6.08
N GLU A 26 -18.86 -7.83 -6.85
CA GLU A 26 -17.63 -8.46 -7.33
C GLU A 26 -17.02 -7.64 -8.49
N PRO A 27 -15.68 -7.53 -8.60
CA PRO A 27 -14.66 -8.25 -7.80
C PRO A 27 -14.25 -7.54 -6.50
N TYR A 28 -14.82 -6.38 -6.19
CA TYR A 28 -14.37 -5.53 -5.08
C TYR A 28 -14.58 -6.19 -3.70
N GLN A 29 -15.67 -6.94 -3.53
CA GLN A 29 -15.89 -7.75 -2.33
C GLN A 29 -14.79 -8.81 -2.14
N GLY A 30 -14.39 -9.49 -3.22
CA GLY A 30 -13.23 -10.38 -3.21
C GLY A 30 -11.93 -9.67 -2.81
N PHE A 31 -11.69 -8.47 -3.35
CA PHE A 31 -10.51 -7.68 -3.02
C PHE A 31 -10.50 -7.20 -1.56
N GLN A 32 -11.64 -6.79 -1.02
CA GLN A 32 -11.77 -6.41 0.40
C GLN A 32 -11.50 -7.60 1.33
N ARG A 33 -12.06 -8.77 1.03
CA ARG A 33 -11.78 -10.01 1.78
C ARG A 33 -10.30 -10.37 1.74
N MET A 34 -9.66 -10.24 0.58
CA MET A 34 -8.21 -10.45 0.46
C MET A 34 -7.42 -9.45 1.31
N GLN A 35 -7.80 -8.17 1.31
CA GLN A 35 -7.16 -7.15 2.13
C GLN A 35 -7.27 -7.47 3.63
N GLU A 36 -8.46 -7.84 4.09
CA GLU A 36 -8.70 -8.23 5.49
C GLU A 36 -7.87 -9.46 5.88
N GLN A 37 -7.88 -10.51 5.05
CA GLN A 37 -7.16 -11.75 5.33
C GLN A 37 -5.63 -11.56 5.35
N ARG A 38 -5.09 -10.72 4.45
CA ARG A 38 -3.64 -10.52 4.33
C ARG A 38 -3.08 -9.47 5.30
N PHE A 39 -3.84 -8.43 5.59
CA PHE A 39 -3.34 -7.25 6.31
C PHE A 39 -4.09 -6.96 7.61
N GLY A 40 -5.15 -7.72 7.92
CA GLY A 40 -5.92 -7.60 9.17
C GLY A 40 -6.77 -6.34 9.26
N THR A 41 -7.03 -5.65 8.15
CA THR A 41 -7.82 -4.42 8.14
C THR A 41 -8.44 -4.14 6.77
N VAL A 42 -9.65 -3.56 6.78
CA VAL A 42 -10.32 -3.00 5.60
C VAL A 42 -10.16 -1.48 5.50
N ALA A 43 -9.42 -0.87 6.42
CA ALA A 43 -9.23 0.58 6.44
C ALA A 43 -8.47 1.06 5.20
N LEU A 44 -8.90 2.21 4.67
CA LEU A 44 -8.30 2.85 3.51
C LEU A 44 -7.78 4.26 3.85
N PRO A 45 -6.70 4.71 3.19
CA PRO A 45 -5.83 3.93 2.31
C PRO A 45 -4.91 2.99 3.10
N LEU A 46 -4.45 1.92 2.44
CA LEU A 46 -3.44 1.00 2.94
C LEU A 46 -2.32 0.89 1.90
N TYR A 47 -1.07 1.01 2.34
CA TYR A 47 0.11 0.71 1.54
C TYR A 47 0.80 -0.54 2.09
N ALA A 48 1.25 -1.42 1.21
CA ALA A 48 1.99 -2.62 1.58
C ALA A 48 3.21 -2.79 0.67
N ILE A 49 4.33 -3.22 1.26
CA ILE A 49 5.51 -3.69 0.54
C ILE A 49 5.47 -5.21 0.57
N VAL A 50 5.50 -5.82 -0.61
CA VAL A 50 5.42 -7.27 -0.79
C VAL A 50 6.61 -7.73 -1.63
N THR A 51 7.24 -8.83 -1.24
CA THR A 51 8.36 -9.41 -1.99
C THR A 51 7.86 -10.09 -3.28
N PRO A 52 8.75 -10.38 -4.24
CA PRO A 52 8.38 -11.21 -5.40
C PRO A 52 7.86 -12.61 -5.04
N GLY A 53 8.14 -13.10 -3.82
CA GLY A 53 7.65 -14.37 -3.29
C GLY A 53 6.31 -14.28 -2.54
N ASP A 54 5.60 -13.15 -2.65
CA ASP A 54 4.30 -12.87 -2.01
C ASP A 54 4.34 -12.68 -0.47
N GLU A 55 5.52 -12.43 0.09
CA GLU A 55 5.67 -12.15 1.52
C GLU A 55 5.50 -10.66 1.83
N VAL A 56 4.75 -10.33 2.89
CA VAL A 56 4.53 -8.94 3.32
C VAL A 56 5.72 -8.47 4.17
N VAL A 57 6.43 -7.46 3.69
CA VAL A 57 7.59 -6.86 4.39
C VAL A 57 7.14 -5.78 5.37
N ALA A 58 6.23 -4.92 4.94
CA ALA A 58 5.74 -3.81 5.75
C ALA A 58 4.37 -3.33 5.29
N THR A 59 3.59 -2.79 6.22
CA THR A 59 2.32 -2.11 5.95
C THR A 59 2.32 -0.70 6.54
N PHE A 60 1.63 0.22 5.87
CA PHE A 60 1.38 1.58 6.32
C PHE A 60 -0.11 1.87 6.16
N ALA A 61 -0.85 1.92 7.28
CA ALA A 61 -2.28 2.18 7.28
C ALA A 61 -2.56 3.68 7.47
N GLY A 62 -3.46 4.23 6.67
CA GLY A 62 -3.90 5.62 6.76
C GLY A 62 -3.09 6.59 5.91
N LEU A 63 -3.30 7.88 6.17
CA LEU A 63 -2.73 8.99 5.43
C LEU A 63 -1.72 9.72 6.31
N THR A 64 -0.55 10.04 5.74
CA THR A 64 0.40 10.96 6.35
C THR A 64 0.69 12.15 5.45
N ARG A 65 0.91 13.31 6.09
CA ARG A 65 1.44 14.51 5.43
C ARG A 65 2.96 14.62 5.62
N ASP A 66 3.54 13.84 6.53
CA ASP A 66 4.97 13.78 6.77
C ASP A 66 5.66 12.95 5.68
N GLN A 67 6.56 13.60 4.94
CA GLN A 67 7.30 12.97 3.87
C GLN A 67 8.35 11.98 4.40
N SER A 68 9.00 12.31 5.50
CA SER A 68 10.08 11.51 6.06
C SER A 68 9.54 10.18 6.57
N GLU A 69 8.35 10.21 7.18
CA GLU A 69 7.64 9.01 7.62
C GLU A 69 7.34 8.06 6.45
N TYR A 70 6.79 8.60 5.35
CA TYR A 70 6.48 7.78 4.17
C TYR A 70 7.76 7.24 3.49
N ILE A 71 8.83 8.03 3.43
CA ILE A 71 10.13 7.57 2.91
C ILE A 71 10.74 6.47 3.80
N ALA A 72 10.61 6.58 5.13
CA ALA A 72 11.09 5.56 6.05
C ALA A 72 10.34 4.24 5.85
N PHE A 73 9.03 4.29 5.57
CA PHE A 73 8.26 3.12 5.17
C PHE A 73 8.77 2.50 3.87
N LEU A 74 9.01 3.30 2.81
CA LEU A 74 9.52 2.82 1.52
C LEU A 74 10.95 2.25 1.56
N ARG A 75 11.67 2.42 2.67
CA ARG A 75 13.05 1.93 2.85
C ARG A 75 13.13 0.67 3.71
N LYS A 76 11.99 0.15 4.17
CA LYS A 76 11.91 -1.17 4.79
C LYS A 76 12.06 -2.26 3.74
#